data_AF-A0A231PUI5-F1
#
_entry.id   AF-A0A231PUI5-F1
#
_cell.length_a   1.000
_cell.length_b   1.000
_cell.length_c   1.000
_cell.angle_alpha   90.00
_cell.angle_beta   90.00
_cell.angle_gamma   90.00
#
_symmetry.space_group_name_H-M   'P 1'
#
loop_
_entity.id
_entity.type
_entity.pdbx_description
1 polymer ?
#
loop_
_entity_poly.entity_id
_entity_poly.type
_entity_poly.pdbx_seq_one_letter_code
_entity_poly.pdbx_strand_id
1 'polypeptide(L)'
;MNIWQLSYEQQLALLKLRGIAEINLNYVELSKLRLNKTRYLSYQRQLRSIESIGYYVIKEYANPFYNGKKYNGIEFDDIVNRYFYDKHLKQHVLQAIETIEVALNAKIAHILGNRCGAFGYLDFNNWCQLNGINGYLGKNKKVNKYLLQDEELRFKKKLANAVRKSNNPDIIDFIGTNQNIYPSVWLMVGMLDFGGSVRILKLMDEELRKEVAKYFKLSEYDLIKWLETINLIRNICCHNRNFIDFSLRTKLPINDKIKPFLYSHSEGKKIVYTNKVALPILIIKRV
;
A
#
# COMPACT_ATOMS: atom_id res chain seq x y z
N MET A 1 -13.60 15.91 -34.24
CA MET A 1 -13.90 16.66 -33.01
C MET A 1 -12.61 16.70 -32.19
N ASN A 2 -11.90 17.82 -32.16
CA ASN A 2 -10.70 17.94 -31.31
C ASN A 2 -11.14 18.00 -29.86
N ILE A 3 -10.86 16.95 -29.10
CA ILE A 3 -11.11 16.89 -27.66
C ILE A 3 -9.99 17.70 -27.00
N TRP A 4 -10.18 19.01 -26.87
CA TRP A 4 -9.24 19.86 -26.16
C TRP A 4 -9.31 19.61 -24.66
N GLN A 5 -8.16 19.66 -23.99
CA GLN A 5 -8.07 19.61 -22.53
C GLN A 5 -8.77 20.83 -21.92
N LEU A 6 -9.61 20.61 -20.91
CA LEU A 6 -10.24 21.69 -20.16
C LEU A 6 -9.18 22.51 -19.42
N SER A 7 -9.30 23.84 -19.46
CA SER A 7 -8.45 24.74 -18.65
C SER A 7 -8.73 24.54 -17.15
N TYR A 8 -7.83 24.98 -16.27
CA TYR A 8 -8.03 24.86 -14.82
C TYR A 8 -9.27 25.64 -14.34
N GLU A 9 -9.57 26.78 -14.96
CA GLU A 9 -10.78 27.56 -14.71
C GLU A 9 -12.03 26.79 -15.12
N GLN A 10 -12.01 26.14 -16.28
CA GLN A 10 -13.12 25.29 -16.75
C GLN A 10 -13.32 24.07 -15.83
N GLN A 11 -12.23 23.48 -15.34
CA GLN A 11 -12.27 22.39 -14.36
C GLN A 11 -12.90 22.85 -13.03
N LEU A 12 -12.52 24.03 -12.54
CA LEU A 12 -13.10 24.62 -11.32
C LEU A 12 -14.59 24.94 -11.49
N ALA A 13 -14.96 25.52 -12.63
CA ALA A 13 -16.36 25.79 -12.98
C ALA A 13 -17.18 24.49 -13.04
N LEU A 14 -16.60 23.41 -13.58
CA LEU A 14 -17.24 22.10 -13.63
C LEU A 14 -17.50 21.51 -12.24
N LEU A 15 -16.58 21.69 -11.28
CA LEU A 15 -16.81 21.28 -9.88
C LEU A 15 -17.97 22.05 -9.26
N LYS A 16 -18.06 23.36 -9.51
CA LYS A 16 -19.17 24.20 -9.03
C LYS A 16 -20.51 23.79 -9.63
N LEU A 17 -20.57 23.57 -10.94
CA LEU A 17 -21.78 23.09 -11.63
C LEU A 17 -22.28 21.75 -11.08
N ARG A 18 -21.36 20.90 -10.62
CA ARG A 18 -21.68 19.60 -10.01
C ARG A 18 -22.10 19.70 -8.54
N GLY A 19 -22.14 20.90 -7.94
CA GLY A 19 -22.69 21.12 -6.60
C GLY A 19 -21.66 21.25 -5.48
N ILE A 20 -20.37 21.39 -5.78
CA ILE A 20 -19.36 21.73 -4.76
C ILE A 20 -19.51 23.22 -4.41
N ALA A 21 -19.66 23.51 -3.11
CA ALA A 21 -19.89 24.85 -2.59
C ALA A 21 -18.61 25.69 -2.49
N GLU A 22 -18.77 26.99 -2.24
CA GLU A 22 -17.69 27.97 -1.99
C GLU A 22 -16.64 28.10 -3.12
N ILE A 23 -17.01 27.79 -4.36
CA ILE A 23 -16.16 28.03 -5.53
C ILE A 23 -16.37 29.44 -6.09
N ASN A 24 -15.31 30.24 -6.08
CA ASN A 24 -15.30 31.59 -6.64
C ASN A 24 -15.05 31.51 -8.16
N LEU A 25 -15.89 32.13 -9.01
CA LEU A 25 -15.70 32.11 -10.48
C LEU A 25 -15.54 33.50 -11.12
N ASN A 26 -15.75 34.58 -10.37
CA ASN A 26 -15.69 35.93 -10.93
C ASN A 26 -14.25 36.42 -11.06
N TYR A 27 -13.63 36.23 -12.22
CA TYR A 27 -12.28 36.74 -12.50
C TYR A 27 -12.24 38.27 -12.74
N VAL A 28 -13.26 38.85 -13.37
CA VAL A 28 -13.19 40.20 -13.98
C VAL A 28 -13.61 41.35 -13.04
N GLU A 29 -14.46 41.09 -12.04
CA GLU A 29 -14.92 42.12 -11.08
C GLU A 29 -14.16 42.11 -9.74
N LEU A 30 -13.45 41.02 -9.41
CA LEU A 30 -12.83 40.86 -8.10
C LEU A 30 -11.51 41.67 -7.93
N SER A 31 -10.83 42.02 -9.03
CA SER A 31 -9.57 42.78 -8.97
C SER A 31 -9.78 44.30 -8.85
N LYS A 32 -10.97 44.82 -9.17
CA LYS A 32 -11.24 46.27 -9.28
C LYS A 32 -11.80 46.92 -8.01
N LEU A 33 -12.19 46.17 -6.99
CA LEU A 33 -12.79 46.68 -5.74
C LEU A 33 -12.04 46.15 -4.51
N ARG A 34 -11.61 47.03 -3.60
CA ARG A 34 -10.89 46.70 -2.34
C ARG A 34 -11.58 45.60 -1.50
N LEU A 35 -12.91 45.50 -1.58
CA LEU A 35 -13.75 44.48 -0.93
C LEU A 35 -13.62 43.06 -1.50
N ASN A 36 -12.95 42.88 -2.63
CA ASN A 36 -12.86 41.60 -3.33
C ASN A 36 -11.47 40.94 -3.27
N LYS A 37 -10.50 41.51 -2.53
CA LYS A 37 -9.15 40.95 -2.41
C LYS A 37 -9.15 39.54 -1.80
N THR A 38 -9.95 39.30 -0.76
CA THR A 38 -10.04 37.97 -0.10
C THR A 38 -10.63 36.91 -1.03
N ARG A 39 -11.69 37.25 -1.78
CA ARG A 39 -12.33 36.36 -2.76
C ARG A 39 -11.39 36.05 -3.93
N TYR A 40 -10.65 37.05 -4.41
CA TYR A 40 -9.63 36.86 -5.44
C TYR A 40 -8.50 35.93 -4.95
N LEU A 41 -7.99 36.13 -3.73
CA LEU A 41 -6.98 35.25 -3.14
C LEU A 41 -7.50 33.81 -2.97
N SER A 42 -8.75 33.64 -2.55
CA SER A 42 -9.40 32.33 -2.46
C SER A 42 -9.48 31.64 -3.82
N TYR A 43 -9.93 32.35 -4.86
CA TYR A 43 -9.97 31.84 -6.23
C TYR A 43 -8.58 31.40 -6.73
N GLN A 44 -7.56 32.23 -6.54
CA GLN A 44 -6.18 31.90 -6.90
C GLN A 44 -5.65 30.69 -6.14
N ARG A 45 -6.08 30.49 -4.89
CA ARG A 45 -5.79 29.29 -4.11
C ARG A 45 -6.46 28.06 -4.73
N GLN A 46 -7.75 28.14 -5.06
CA GLN A 46 -8.53 27.04 -5.63
C GLN A 46 -7.98 26.59 -6.99
N LEU A 47 -7.58 27.54 -7.84
CA LEU A 47 -6.90 27.24 -9.10
C LEU A 47 -5.57 26.51 -8.88
N ARG A 48 -4.72 27.01 -7.97
CA ARG A 48 -3.45 26.36 -7.63
C ARG A 48 -3.65 24.96 -7.05
N SER A 49 -4.72 24.73 -6.29
CA SER A 49 -5.09 23.39 -5.82
C SER A 49 -5.43 22.46 -6.97
N ILE A 50 -6.22 22.90 -7.96
CA ILE A 50 -6.53 22.09 -9.15
C ILE A 50 -5.27 21.82 -9.98
N GLU A 51 -4.42 22.82 -10.15
CA GLU A 51 -3.15 22.70 -10.88
C GLU A 51 -2.20 21.69 -10.23
N SER A 52 -2.06 21.73 -8.89
CA SER A 52 -1.13 20.88 -8.16
C SER A 52 -1.67 19.48 -7.83
N ILE A 53 -2.97 19.36 -7.52
CA ILE A 53 -3.60 18.10 -7.09
C ILE A 53 -4.24 17.38 -8.28
N GLY A 54 -4.78 18.13 -9.24
CA GLY A 54 -5.50 17.60 -10.38
C GLY A 54 -7.00 17.39 -10.13
N TYR A 55 -7.80 17.66 -11.15
CA TYR A 55 -9.27 17.55 -11.08
C TYR A 55 -9.77 16.18 -10.65
N TYR A 56 -9.22 15.09 -11.20
CA TYR A 56 -9.72 13.74 -10.91
C TYR A 56 -9.41 13.29 -9.49
N VAL A 57 -8.29 13.75 -8.92
CA VAL A 57 -7.94 13.48 -7.53
C VAL A 57 -8.93 14.22 -6.63
N ILE A 58 -9.15 15.51 -6.85
CA ILE A 58 -10.17 16.29 -6.11
C ILE A 58 -11.56 15.62 -6.21
N LYS A 59 -11.93 15.17 -7.42
CA LYS A 59 -13.19 14.45 -7.66
C LYS A 59 -13.27 13.14 -6.86
N GLU A 60 -12.17 12.40 -6.74
CA GLU A 60 -12.09 11.16 -5.96
C GLU A 60 -12.37 11.41 -4.46
N TYR A 61 -11.79 12.47 -3.88
CA TYR A 61 -12.05 12.83 -2.48
C TYR A 61 -13.44 13.45 -2.25
N ALA A 62 -14.06 14.02 -3.28
CA ALA A 62 -15.45 14.48 -3.23
C ALA A 62 -16.46 13.34 -3.36
N ASN A 63 -16.05 12.16 -3.85
CA ASN A 63 -16.95 11.06 -4.21
C ASN A 63 -17.92 10.60 -3.09
N PRO A 64 -17.52 10.52 -1.81
CA PRO A 64 -18.44 10.16 -0.73
C PRO A 64 -19.65 11.09 -0.58
N PHE A 65 -19.56 12.32 -1.08
CA PHE A 65 -20.61 13.35 -1.01
C PHE A 65 -21.48 13.40 -2.27
N TYR A 66 -21.24 12.50 -3.24
CA TYR A 66 -22.00 12.44 -4.48
C TYR A 66 -23.28 11.61 -4.29
N ASN A 67 -24.44 12.23 -4.48
CA ASN A 67 -25.74 11.58 -4.32
C ASN A 67 -26.29 10.91 -5.60
N GLY A 68 -25.46 10.73 -6.63
CA GLY A 68 -25.87 10.23 -7.94
C GLY A 68 -26.23 11.32 -8.96
N LYS A 69 -26.53 12.55 -8.51
CA LYS A 69 -26.82 13.71 -9.37
C LYS A 69 -25.84 14.86 -9.16
N LYS A 70 -25.58 15.24 -7.91
CA LYS A 70 -24.70 16.35 -7.52
C LYS A 70 -23.97 16.02 -6.22
N TYR A 71 -22.89 16.76 -5.95
CA TYR A 71 -22.28 16.81 -4.64
C TYR A 71 -23.18 17.61 -3.69
N ASN A 72 -23.28 17.20 -2.43
CA ASN A 72 -24.11 17.87 -1.43
C ASN A 72 -23.37 18.01 -0.09
N GLY A 73 -23.50 19.17 0.55
CA GLY A 73 -22.97 19.43 1.88
C GLY A 73 -21.44 19.40 1.98
N ILE A 74 -20.72 19.81 0.93
CA ILE A 74 -19.26 19.85 0.93
C ILE A 74 -18.72 21.08 0.21
N GLU A 75 -17.77 21.77 0.84
CA GLU A 75 -17.06 22.91 0.28
C GLU A 75 -15.77 22.48 -0.43
N PHE A 76 -15.27 23.31 -1.34
CA PHE A 76 -14.02 23.02 -2.04
C PHE A 76 -12.82 22.86 -1.07
N ASP A 77 -12.71 23.75 -0.09
CA ASP A 77 -11.63 23.73 0.89
C ASP A 77 -11.67 22.46 1.76
N ASP A 78 -12.86 21.95 2.10
CA ASP A 78 -13.02 20.68 2.83
C ASP A 78 -12.47 19.48 2.04
N ILE A 79 -12.70 19.45 0.73
CA ILE A 79 -12.20 18.37 -0.14
C ILE A 79 -10.67 18.43 -0.19
N VAL A 80 -10.10 19.63 -0.31
CA VAL A 80 -8.65 19.84 -0.29
C VAL A 80 -8.06 19.43 1.07
N ASN A 81 -8.70 19.82 2.17
CA ASN A 81 -8.29 19.41 3.52
C ASN A 81 -8.36 17.89 3.68
N ARG A 82 -9.43 17.24 3.20
CA ARG A 82 -9.57 15.78 3.19
C ARG A 82 -8.41 15.10 2.45
N TYR A 83 -8.00 15.63 1.29
CA TYR A 83 -6.83 15.16 0.55
C TYR A 83 -5.55 15.26 1.39
N PHE A 84 -5.30 16.40 2.05
CA PHE A 84 -4.11 16.58 2.87
C PHE A 84 -4.12 15.70 4.13
N TYR A 85 -5.28 15.53 4.78
CA TYR A 85 -5.41 14.58 5.89
C TYR A 85 -5.14 13.15 5.46
N ASP A 86 -5.65 12.71 4.30
CA ASP A 86 -5.35 11.38 3.76
C ASP A 86 -3.86 11.24 3.42
N LYS A 87 -3.23 12.28 2.87
CA LYS A 87 -1.79 12.30 2.61
C LYS A 87 -0.98 12.12 3.89
N HIS A 88 -1.31 12.85 4.95
CA HIS A 88 -0.65 12.68 6.25
C HIS A 88 -0.92 11.30 6.85
N LEU A 89 -2.16 10.80 6.77
CA LEU A 89 -2.48 9.44 7.22
C LEU A 89 -1.63 8.39 6.50
N LYS A 90 -1.50 8.47 5.18
CA LYS A 90 -0.66 7.57 4.38
C LYS A 90 0.80 7.61 4.80
N GLN A 91 1.34 8.78 5.14
CA GLN A 91 2.71 8.91 5.63
C GLN A 91 2.92 8.17 6.97
N HIS A 92 2.03 8.36 7.94
CA HIS A 92 2.11 7.66 9.23
C HIS A 92 1.93 6.15 9.07
N VAL A 93 1.04 5.71 8.17
CA VAL A 93 0.84 4.30 7.85
C VAL A 93 2.12 3.70 7.23
N LEU A 94 2.75 4.38 6.27
CA LEU A 94 4.00 3.90 5.67
C LEU A 94 5.13 3.79 6.70
N GLN A 95 5.26 4.75 7.61
CA GLN A 95 6.23 4.68 8.70
C GLN A 95 6.03 3.47 9.61
N ALA A 96 4.77 3.14 9.94
CA ALA A 96 4.47 1.96 10.73
C ALA A 96 4.76 0.66 9.97
N ILE A 97 4.45 0.61 8.67
CA ILE A 97 4.73 -0.54 7.81
C ILE A 97 6.25 -0.77 7.66
N GLU A 98 7.05 0.29 7.58
CA GLU A 98 8.51 0.21 7.50
C GLU A 98 9.10 -0.57 8.68
N THR A 99 8.59 -0.34 9.90
CA THR A 99 9.04 -1.08 11.10
C THR A 99 8.76 -2.57 10.96
N ILE A 100 7.59 -2.93 10.41
CA ILE A 100 7.20 -4.32 10.15
C ILE A 100 8.09 -4.93 9.06
N GLU A 101 8.40 -4.17 8.00
CA GLU A 101 9.27 -4.59 6.89
C GLU A 101 10.67 -4.95 7.39
N VAL A 102 11.27 -4.07 8.18
CA VAL A 102 12.59 -4.30 8.78
C VAL A 102 12.59 -5.54 9.67
N ALA A 103 11.58 -5.69 10.52
CA ALA A 103 11.46 -6.86 11.40
C ALA A 103 11.26 -8.16 10.60
N LEU A 104 10.42 -8.14 9.57
CA LEU A 104 10.18 -9.29 8.69
C LEU A 104 11.46 -9.68 7.96
N ASN A 105 12.16 -8.71 7.36
CA ASN A 105 13.41 -8.94 6.62
C ASN A 105 14.51 -9.51 7.52
N ALA A 106 14.67 -8.95 8.72
CA ALA A 106 15.62 -9.47 9.70
C ALA A 106 15.32 -10.93 10.07
N LYS A 107 14.04 -11.29 10.24
CA LYS A 107 13.65 -12.67 10.56
C LYS A 107 13.83 -13.62 9.39
N ILE A 108 13.46 -13.21 8.17
CA ILE A 108 13.70 -14.00 6.95
C ILE A 108 15.20 -14.28 6.79
N ALA A 109 16.05 -13.26 6.94
CA ALA A 109 17.49 -13.43 6.81
C ALA A 109 18.08 -14.38 7.86
N HIS A 110 17.64 -14.25 9.12
CA HIS A 110 18.10 -15.12 10.19
C HIS A 110 17.70 -16.59 9.95
N ILE A 111 16.43 -16.84 9.63
CA ILE A 111 15.88 -18.19 9.46
C ILE A 111 16.50 -18.88 8.24
N LEU A 112 16.55 -18.19 7.09
CA LEU A 112 17.18 -18.75 5.89
C LEU A 112 18.69 -18.93 6.07
N GLY A 113 19.37 -17.97 6.70
CA GLY A 113 20.80 -18.07 6.99
C GLY A 113 21.14 -19.26 7.88
N ASN A 114 20.33 -19.53 8.92
CA ASN A 114 20.50 -20.70 9.78
C ASN A 114 20.18 -22.02 9.03
N ARG A 115 19.17 -22.02 8.17
CA ARG A 115 18.70 -23.22 7.47
C ARG A 115 19.66 -23.68 6.37
N CYS A 116 20.14 -22.76 5.54
CA CYS A 116 20.87 -23.11 4.32
C CYS A 116 22.18 -22.31 4.13
N GLY A 117 22.59 -21.53 5.12
CA GLY A 117 23.82 -20.72 5.06
C GLY A 117 23.65 -19.43 4.26
N ALA A 118 24.76 -18.71 4.09
CA ALA A 118 24.77 -17.35 3.53
C ALA A 118 24.18 -17.25 2.11
N PHE A 119 24.37 -18.27 1.27
CA PHE A 119 23.94 -18.28 -0.14
C PHE A 119 22.90 -19.36 -0.45
N GLY A 120 22.51 -20.18 0.53
CA GLY A 120 21.61 -21.31 0.30
C GLY A 120 20.19 -20.90 -0.12
N TYR A 121 19.81 -19.64 0.10
CA TYR A 121 18.54 -19.09 -0.38
C TYR A 121 18.41 -19.14 -1.91
N LEU A 122 19.52 -19.23 -2.64
CA LEU A 122 19.55 -19.32 -4.10
C LEU A 122 19.08 -20.68 -4.63
N ASP A 123 19.09 -21.72 -3.80
CA ASP A 123 18.55 -23.03 -4.14
C ASP A 123 17.23 -23.23 -3.38
N PHE A 124 16.14 -23.11 -4.13
CA PHE A 124 14.78 -23.16 -3.58
C PHE A 124 14.46 -24.54 -2.99
N ASN A 125 15.18 -25.59 -3.37
CA ASN A 125 14.94 -26.93 -2.81
C ASN A 125 15.26 -27.02 -1.30
N ASN A 126 16.10 -26.11 -0.78
CA ASN A 126 16.56 -26.16 0.61
C ASN A 126 15.58 -25.55 1.62
N TRP A 127 14.64 -24.73 1.15
CA TRP A 127 13.79 -23.92 2.04
C TRP A 127 12.35 -23.77 1.56
N CYS A 128 12.04 -24.08 0.29
CA CYS A 128 10.67 -24.00 -0.21
C CYS A 128 9.88 -25.27 0.10
N GLN A 129 8.55 -25.11 0.18
CA GLN A 129 7.65 -26.25 0.08
C GLN A 129 7.82 -26.93 -1.29
N LEU A 130 8.17 -28.22 -1.31
CA LEU A 130 8.52 -28.92 -2.57
C LEU A 130 7.33 -29.59 -3.26
N ASN A 131 6.30 -29.93 -2.50
CA ASN A 131 5.15 -30.69 -2.97
C ASN A 131 3.85 -30.29 -2.26
N GLY A 132 2.74 -30.89 -2.68
CA GLY A 132 1.43 -30.62 -2.11
C GLY A 132 0.78 -29.33 -2.59
N ILE A 133 -0.30 -28.93 -1.94
CA ILE A 133 -1.04 -27.71 -2.26
C ILE A 133 -0.51 -26.58 -1.37
N ASN A 134 -0.18 -25.44 -1.97
CA ASN A 134 0.14 -24.23 -1.24
C ASN A 134 -0.93 -23.16 -1.54
N GLY A 135 -1.87 -23.02 -0.60
CA GLY A 135 -2.99 -22.08 -0.71
C GLY A 135 -2.59 -20.60 -0.74
N TYR A 136 -1.37 -20.27 -0.31
CA TYR A 136 -0.87 -18.89 -0.30
C TYR A 136 -0.34 -18.42 -1.66
N LEU A 137 -0.02 -19.37 -2.57
CA LEU A 137 0.38 -19.06 -3.95
C LEU A 137 -0.80 -18.96 -4.92
N GLY A 138 -1.99 -19.40 -4.50
CA GLY A 138 -3.23 -19.39 -5.26
C GLY A 138 -4.19 -20.51 -4.82
N LYS A 139 -5.48 -20.38 -5.14
CA LYS A 139 -6.48 -21.40 -4.80
C LYS A 139 -6.12 -22.72 -5.49
N ASN A 140 -5.96 -23.79 -4.70
CA ASN A 140 -5.59 -25.13 -5.14
C ASN A 140 -4.30 -25.21 -5.97
N LYS A 141 -3.36 -24.27 -5.77
CA LYS A 141 -2.10 -24.28 -6.51
C LYS A 141 -1.19 -25.39 -5.99
N LYS A 142 -1.02 -26.43 -6.81
CA LYS A 142 -0.09 -27.52 -6.52
C LYS A 142 1.33 -27.06 -6.78
N VAL A 143 2.20 -27.23 -5.78
CA VAL A 143 3.61 -26.98 -5.94
C VAL A 143 4.23 -28.17 -6.66
N ASN A 144 4.99 -27.85 -7.71
CA ASN A 144 5.74 -28.81 -8.51
C ASN A 144 7.07 -28.19 -8.93
N LYS A 145 7.96 -29.04 -9.48
CA LYS A 145 9.30 -28.64 -9.90
C LYS A 145 9.29 -27.45 -10.87
N TYR A 146 8.37 -27.44 -11.85
CA TYR A 146 8.29 -26.36 -12.85
C TYR A 146 7.92 -25.01 -12.23
N LEU A 147 6.96 -25.00 -11.30
CA LEU A 147 6.57 -23.79 -10.58
C LEU A 147 7.74 -23.24 -9.76
N LEU A 148 8.45 -24.11 -9.03
CA LEU A 148 9.59 -23.68 -8.22
C LEU A 148 10.72 -23.13 -9.09
N GLN A 149 11.02 -23.76 -10.22
CA GLN A 149 12.03 -23.27 -11.18
C GLN A 149 11.64 -21.90 -11.76
N ASP A 150 10.37 -21.69 -12.12
CA ASP A 150 9.87 -20.40 -12.61
C ASP A 150 9.96 -19.31 -11.52
N GLU A 151 9.60 -19.64 -10.27
CA GLU A 151 9.73 -18.71 -9.14
C GLU A 151 11.19 -18.37 -8.82
N GLU A 152 12.08 -19.38 -8.82
CA GLU A 152 13.51 -19.22 -8.61
C GLU A 152 14.13 -18.31 -9.68
N LEU A 153 13.81 -18.55 -10.96
CA LEU A 153 14.28 -17.74 -12.07
C LEU A 153 13.80 -16.29 -11.96
N ARG A 154 12.51 -16.08 -11.65
CA ARG A 154 11.94 -14.75 -11.45
C ARG A 154 12.60 -14.02 -10.30
N PHE A 155 12.81 -14.72 -9.19
CA PHE A 155 13.45 -14.19 -8.00
C PHE A 155 14.89 -13.77 -8.30
N LYS A 156 15.70 -14.67 -8.87
CA LYS A 156 17.10 -14.37 -9.27
C LYS A 156 17.18 -13.19 -10.23
N LYS A 157 16.30 -13.13 -11.25
CA LYS A 157 16.25 -12.01 -12.20
C LYS A 157 15.92 -10.68 -11.51
N LYS A 158 14.94 -10.66 -10.61
CA LYS A 158 14.58 -9.46 -9.85
C LYS A 158 15.71 -9.01 -8.94
N LEU A 159 16.31 -9.95 -8.19
CA LEU A 159 17.41 -9.66 -7.29
C LEU A 159 18.62 -9.11 -8.05
N ALA A 160 19.04 -9.76 -9.14
CA ALA A 160 20.15 -9.28 -9.97
C ALA A 160 19.90 -7.86 -10.50
N ASN A 161 18.65 -7.54 -10.88
CA ASN A 161 18.30 -6.19 -11.32
C ASN A 161 18.30 -5.16 -10.18
N ALA A 162 17.86 -5.54 -8.98
CA ALA A 162 17.90 -4.66 -7.81
C ALA A 162 19.35 -4.37 -7.40
N VAL A 163 20.19 -5.41 -7.35
CA VAL A 163 21.62 -5.31 -7.04
C VAL A 163 22.35 -4.40 -8.03
N ARG A 164 22.15 -4.58 -9.35
CA ARG A 164 22.78 -3.73 -10.38
C ARG A 164 22.41 -2.25 -10.31
N LYS A 165 21.23 -1.94 -9.77
CA LYS A 165 20.73 -0.57 -9.63
C LYS A 165 20.97 0.01 -8.24
N SER A 166 21.54 -0.79 -7.34
CA SER A 166 21.76 -0.40 -5.95
C SER A 166 22.95 0.53 -5.84
N ASN A 167 22.77 1.60 -5.06
CA ASN A 167 23.85 2.50 -4.65
C ASN A 167 24.30 2.22 -3.20
N ASN A 168 23.94 1.06 -2.64
CA ASN A 168 24.34 0.69 -1.29
C ASN A 168 25.84 0.32 -1.27
N PRO A 169 26.69 0.99 -0.45
CA PRO A 169 28.11 0.70 -0.35
C PRO A 169 28.42 -0.78 -0.08
N ASP A 170 27.70 -1.41 0.85
CA ASP A 170 27.92 -2.82 1.21
C ASP A 170 27.69 -3.77 0.01
N ILE A 171 26.76 -3.41 -0.88
CA ILE A 171 26.48 -4.19 -2.09
C ILE A 171 27.56 -3.96 -3.15
N ILE A 172 28.01 -2.72 -3.32
CA ILE A 172 29.07 -2.37 -4.26
C ILE A 172 30.37 -3.08 -3.87
N ASP A 173 30.73 -3.01 -2.60
CA ASP A 173 31.92 -3.68 -2.04
C ASP A 173 31.81 -5.20 -2.15
N PHE A 174 30.62 -5.76 -1.87
CA PHE A 174 30.36 -7.18 -2.03
C PHE A 174 30.61 -7.66 -3.46
N ILE A 175 30.07 -6.95 -4.46
CA ILE A 175 30.22 -7.31 -5.89
C ILE A 175 31.69 -7.18 -6.31
N GLY A 176 32.34 -6.08 -5.92
CA GLY A 176 33.74 -5.82 -6.26
C GLY A 176 34.68 -6.90 -5.70
N THR A 177 34.42 -7.36 -4.47
CA THR A 177 35.25 -8.35 -3.78
C THR A 177 34.96 -9.78 -4.25
N ASN A 178 33.70 -10.17 -4.33
CA ASN A 178 33.31 -11.57 -4.55
C ASN A 178 33.06 -11.93 -6.02
N GLN A 179 33.03 -10.94 -6.92
CA GLN A 179 32.66 -11.11 -8.34
C GLN A 179 31.32 -11.85 -8.54
N ASN A 180 30.45 -11.83 -7.53
CA ASN A 180 29.15 -12.50 -7.53
C ASN A 180 28.04 -11.45 -7.43
N ILE A 181 27.02 -11.60 -8.28
CA ILE A 181 25.87 -10.69 -8.32
C ILE A 181 24.81 -11.02 -7.27
N TYR A 182 24.89 -12.20 -6.66
CA TYR A 182 23.96 -12.65 -5.64
C TYR A 182 24.60 -12.49 -4.26
N PRO A 183 24.15 -11.52 -3.45
CA PRO A 183 24.76 -11.24 -2.17
C PRO A 183 24.37 -12.28 -1.12
N SER A 184 24.98 -12.22 0.06
CA SER A 184 24.57 -13.07 1.18
C SER A 184 23.11 -12.79 1.58
N VAL A 185 22.46 -13.73 2.27
CA VAL A 185 21.05 -13.64 2.66
C VAL A 185 20.74 -12.36 3.46
N TRP A 186 21.69 -11.88 4.27
CA TRP A 186 21.58 -10.65 5.07
C TRP A 186 21.52 -9.39 4.20
N LEU A 187 22.33 -9.34 3.14
CA LEU A 187 22.33 -8.25 2.17
C LEU A 187 21.15 -8.37 1.19
N MET A 188 20.77 -9.60 0.83
CA MET A 188 19.66 -9.90 -0.08
C MET A 188 18.34 -9.35 0.43
N VAL A 189 18.02 -9.51 1.73
CA VAL A 189 16.75 -9.01 2.26
C VAL A 189 16.63 -7.49 2.17
N GLY A 190 17.75 -6.75 2.17
CA GLY A 190 17.76 -5.31 1.94
C GLY A 190 17.45 -4.90 0.50
N MET A 191 17.53 -5.84 -0.45
CA MET A 191 17.20 -5.61 -1.88
C MET A 191 15.74 -5.97 -2.22
N LEU A 192 14.99 -6.52 -1.26
CA LEU A 192 13.59 -6.88 -1.46
C LEU A 192 12.69 -5.67 -1.24
N ASP A 193 11.62 -5.58 -2.02
CA ASP A 193 10.45 -4.82 -1.61
C ASP A 193 9.61 -5.64 -0.62
N PHE A 194 8.75 -4.97 0.16
CA PHE A 194 7.80 -5.65 1.04
C PHE A 194 7.07 -6.84 0.38
N GLY A 195 6.64 -6.65 -0.88
CA GLY A 195 5.97 -7.70 -1.66
C GLY A 195 6.86 -8.93 -1.92
N GLY A 196 8.15 -8.73 -2.16
CA GLY A 196 9.17 -9.77 -2.28
C GLY A 196 9.35 -10.54 -0.98
N SER A 197 9.41 -9.86 0.16
CA SER A 197 9.51 -10.51 1.48
C SER A 197 8.27 -11.35 1.79
N VAL A 198 7.07 -10.83 1.52
CA VAL A 198 5.83 -11.62 1.60
C VAL A 198 5.86 -12.82 0.64
N ARG A 199 6.42 -12.65 -0.58
CA ARG A 199 6.53 -13.74 -1.55
C ARG A 199 7.46 -14.85 -1.07
N ILE A 200 8.61 -14.52 -0.51
CA ILE A 200 9.53 -15.50 0.10
C ILE A 200 8.80 -16.26 1.20
N LEU A 201 8.14 -15.57 2.13
CA LEU A 201 7.41 -16.22 3.23
C LEU A 201 6.35 -17.20 2.72
N LYS A 202 5.66 -16.89 1.62
CA LYS A 202 4.68 -17.81 1.02
C LYS A 202 5.30 -19.05 0.38
N LEU A 203 6.53 -18.96 -0.08
CA LEU A 203 7.25 -20.05 -0.75
C LEU A 203 7.95 -20.98 0.25
N MET A 204 8.38 -20.44 1.40
CA MET A 204 8.97 -21.20 2.51
C MET A 204 8.14 -22.45 2.85
N ASP A 205 8.79 -23.50 3.33
CA ASP A 205 8.11 -24.66 3.90
C ASP A 205 7.30 -24.30 5.17
N GLU A 206 6.44 -25.22 5.62
CA GLU A 206 5.54 -24.97 6.76
C GLU A 206 6.28 -24.73 8.08
N GLU A 207 7.43 -25.37 8.27
CA GLU A 207 8.23 -25.25 9.50
C GLU A 207 8.80 -23.83 9.62
N LEU A 208 9.42 -23.33 8.55
CA LEU A 208 9.98 -21.98 8.51
C LEU A 208 8.89 -20.91 8.61
N ARG A 209 7.72 -21.11 7.98
CA ARG A 209 6.60 -20.16 8.10
C ARG A 209 6.07 -20.08 9.53
N LYS A 210 5.98 -21.21 10.24
CA LYS A 210 5.58 -21.25 11.65
C LYS A 210 6.61 -20.56 12.55
N GLU A 211 7.90 -20.69 12.26
CA GLU A 211 8.96 -19.99 12.99
C GLU A 211 8.84 -18.47 12.86
N VAL A 212 8.59 -17.96 11.65
CA VAL A 212 8.32 -16.52 11.44
C VAL A 212 7.05 -16.10 12.17
N ALA A 213 5.96 -16.88 12.07
CA ALA A 213 4.69 -16.58 12.72
C ALA A 213 4.79 -16.49 14.26
N LYS A 214 5.63 -17.35 14.86
CA LYS A 214 5.91 -17.34 16.30
C LYS A 214 6.51 -16.02 16.76
N TYR A 215 7.40 -15.42 15.98
CA TYR A 215 7.99 -14.11 16.30
C TYR A 215 6.93 -13.01 16.40
N PHE A 216 5.99 -12.98 15.46
CA PHE A 216 4.87 -12.02 15.46
C PHE A 216 3.73 -12.41 16.40
N LYS A 217 3.85 -13.53 17.14
CA LYS A 217 2.81 -14.06 18.04
C LYS A 217 1.46 -14.28 17.34
N LEU A 218 1.51 -14.71 16.08
CA LEU A 218 0.36 -14.99 15.22
C LEU A 218 0.36 -16.44 14.76
N SER A 219 -0.79 -16.93 14.30
CA SER A 219 -0.82 -18.17 13.52
C SER A 219 -0.20 -17.93 12.15
N GLU A 220 0.32 -18.98 11.51
CA GLU A 220 0.85 -18.92 10.14
C GLU A 220 -0.17 -18.28 9.17
N TYR A 221 -1.42 -18.74 9.26
CA TYR A 221 -2.50 -18.24 8.42
C TYR A 221 -2.75 -16.75 8.64
N ASP A 222 -2.86 -16.31 9.91
CA ASP A 222 -3.11 -14.91 10.25
C ASP A 222 -1.96 -14.02 9.80
N LEU A 223 -0.71 -14.42 10.06
CA LEU A 223 0.47 -13.66 9.66
C LEU A 223 0.46 -13.43 8.14
N ILE A 224 0.33 -14.49 7.34
CA ILE A 224 0.40 -14.35 5.88
C ILE A 224 -0.75 -13.49 5.38
N LYS A 225 -1.98 -13.66 5.90
CA LYS A 225 -3.13 -12.83 5.52
C LYS A 225 -2.97 -11.37 5.91
N TRP A 226 -2.38 -11.11 7.08
CA TRP A 226 -2.11 -9.76 7.55
C TRP A 226 -1.01 -9.10 6.72
N LEU A 227 0.09 -9.80 6.42
CA LEU A 227 1.15 -9.29 5.55
C LEU A 227 0.68 -9.06 4.11
N GLU A 228 -0.18 -9.92 3.55
CA GLU A 228 -0.85 -9.66 2.26
C GLU A 228 -1.66 -8.36 2.29
N THR A 229 -2.36 -8.10 3.39
CA THR A 229 -3.17 -6.90 3.59
C THR A 229 -2.28 -5.67 3.74
N ILE A 230 -1.22 -5.76 4.54
CA ILE A 230 -0.23 -4.70 4.72
C ILE A 230 0.43 -4.35 3.39
N ASN A 231 0.81 -5.35 2.57
CA ASN A 231 1.36 -5.11 1.24
C ASN A 231 0.38 -4.37 0.32
N LEU A 232 -0.91 -4.73 0.37
CA LEU A 232 -1.97 -4.03 -0.36
C LEU A 232 -2.08 -2.56 0.10
N ILE A 233 -2.10 -2.33 1.42
CA ILE A 233 -2.18 -0.98 2.00
C ILE A 233 -0.96 -0.16 1.61
N ARG A 234 0.25 -0.70 1.76
CA ARG A 234 1.50 -0.07 1.35
C ARG A 234 1.43 0.39 -0.11
N ASN A 235 0.95 -0.47 -1.01
CA ASN A 235 0.82 -0.13 -2.43
C ASN A 235 -0.23 0.97 -2.66
N ILE A 236 -1.35 0.96 -1.95
CA ILE A 236 -2.36 2.04 -2.00
C ILE A 236 -1.73 3.36 -1.55
N CYS A 237 -0.99 3.35 -0.44
CA CYS A 237 -0.31 4.53 0.10
C CYS A 237 0.75 5.07 -0.89
N CYS A 238 1.59 4.21 -1.47
CA CYS A 238 2.63 4.60 -2.42
C CYS A 238 2.09 5.09 -3.77
N HIS A 239 0.95 4.58 -4.24
CA HIS A 239 0.36 4.98 -5.52
C HIS A 239 -0.64 6.16 -5.40
N ASN A 240 -0.60 6.89 -4.27
CA ASN A 240 -1.43 8.06 -3.98
C ASN A 240 -2.95 7.88 -4.24
N ARG A 241 -3.47 6.67 -4.01
CA ARG A 241 -4.91 6.41 -4.07
C ARG A 241 -5.60 6.93 -2.80
N ASN A 242 -6.91 7.13 -2.85
CA ASN A 242 -7.71 7.49 -1.67
C ASN A 242 -7.68 6.34 -0.64
N PHE A 243 -7.00 6.55 0.49
CA PHE A 243 -6.88 5.56 1.55
C PHE A 243 -7.97 5.72 2.63
N ILE A 244 -8.41 6.94 2.92
CA ILE A 244 -9.44 7.24 3.92
C ILE A 244 -10.79 6.58 3.61
N ASP A 245 -11.13 6.43 2.33
CA ASP A 245 -12.35 5.74 1.86
C ASP A 245 -12.12 4.26 1.50
N PHE A 246 -10.95 3.72 1.82
CA PHE A 246 -10.60 2.35 1.48
C PHE A 246 -11.51 1.33 2.19
N SER A 247 -11.91 0.31 1.43
CA SER A 247 -12.64 -0.86 1.93
C SER A 247 -12.06 -2.15 1.40
N LEU A 248 -11.82 -3.09 2.30
CA LEU A 248 -11.31 -4.43 1.97
C LEU A 248 -12.42 -5.28 1.38
N ARG A 249 -12.19 -5.82 0.19
CA ARG A 249 -13.10 -6.81 -0.44
C ARG A 249 -12.96 -8.19 0.18
N THR A 250 -11.77 -8.54 0.65
CA THR A 250 -11.47 -9.85 1.22
C THR A 250 -11.78 -9.87 2.71
N LYS A 251 -12.49 -10.89 3.17
CA LYS A 251 -12.68 -11.14 4.61
C LYS A 251 -11.35 -11.52 5.23
N LEU A 252 -10.96 -10.81 6.28
CA LEU A 252 -9.76 -11.10 7.06
C LEU A 252 -10.10 -11.88 8.32
N PRO A 253 -9.16 -12.71 8.81
CA PRO A 253 -9.29 -13.27 10.15
C PRO A 253 -9.22 -12.12 11.17
N ILE A 254 -10.34 -11.90 11.87
CA ILE A 254 -10.43 -10.94 12.96
C ILE A 254 -10.25 -11.71 14.27
N ASN A 255 -9.09 -11.53 14.89
CA ASN A 255 -8.82 -12.14 16.20
C ASN A 255 -9.60 -11.41 17.32
N ASP A 256 -9.76 -12.08 18.46
CA ASP A 256 -10.52 -11.54 19.59
C ASP A 256 -9.92 -10.25 20.17
N LYS A 257 -8.64 -9.98 19.91
CA LYS A 257 -7.94 -8.77 20.38
C LYS A 257 -8.27 -7.52 19.57
N ILE A 258 -8.73 -7.67 18.33
CA ILE A 258 -9.07 -6.55 17.42
C ILE A 258 -10.56 -6.24 17.45
N LYS A 259 -11.42 -7.24 17.70
CA LYS A 259 -12.89 -7.10 17.75
C LYS A 259 -13.38 -5.88 18.55
N PRO A 260 -12.85 -5.57 19.75
CA PRO A 260 -13.36 -4.46 20.57
C PRO A 260 -13.15 -3.07 19.96
N PHE A 261 -12.19 -2.93 19.03
CA PHE A 261 -11.83 -1.65 18.41
C PHE A 261 -12.53 -1.43 17.06
N LEU A 262 -13.25 -2.43 16.56
CA LEU A 262 -13.94 -2.37 15.29
C LEU A 262 -15.42 -2.05 15.49
N TYR A 263 -15.92 -1.10 14.71
CA TYR A 263 -17.36 -0.92 14.58
C TYR A 263 -17.98 -2.22 14.04
N SER A 264 -19.04 -2.69 14.70
CA SER A 264 -19.81 -3.86 14.30
C SER A 264 -21.29 -3.55 14.25
N HIS A 265 -22.01 -4.17 13.32
CA HIS A 265 -23.46 -4.15 13.29
C HIS A 265 -24.00 -5.59 13.23
N SER A 266 -25.24 -5.77 13.71
CA SER A 266 -25.91 -7.07 13.67
C SER A 266 -26.67 -7.20 12.36
N GLU A 267 -26.35 -8.23 11.59
CA GLU A 267 -27.11 -8.63 10.40
C GLU A 267 -27.76 -9.99 10.72
N GLY A 268 -28.99 -9.94 11.23
CA GLY A 268 -29.67 -11.11 11.81
C GLY A 268 -28.93 -11.66 13.04
N LYS A 269 -28.53 -12.94 13.01
CA LYS A 269 -27.77 -13.62 14.09
C LYS A 269 -26.24 -13.46 13.97
N LYS A 270 -25.73 -12.77 12.93
CA LYS A 270 -24.28 -12.62 12.70
C LYS A 270 -23.83 -11.20 12.99
N ILE A 271 -22.74 -11.08 13.75
CA ILE A 271 -22.04 -9.82 13.97
C ILE A 271 -21.10 -9.59 12.79
N VAL A 272 -21.29 -8.48 12.08
CA VAL A 272 -20.45 -8.07 10.94
C VAL A 272 -19.59 -6.88 11.37
N TYR A 273 -18.28 -7.08 11.33
CA TYR A 273 -17.29 -6.03 11.63
C TYR A 273 -16.97 -5.20 10.38
N THR A 274 -16.59 -3.95 10.60
CA THR A 274 -16.17 -3.04 9.53
C THR A 274 -14.93 -3.55 8.79
N ASN A 275 -14.95 -3.45 7.46
CA ASN A 275 -13.86 -3.75 6.55
C ASN A 275 -13.16 -2.48 6.02
N LYS A 276 -13.47 -1.31 6.59
CA LYS A 276 -12.91 -0.01 6.21
C LYS A 276 -11.51 0.21 6.84
N VAL A 277 -10.95 1.39 6.61
CA VAL A 277 -9.59 1.83 7.02
C VAL A 277 -9.16 1.47 8.46
N ALA A 278 -10.10 1.40 9.42
CA ALA A 278 -9.78 1.05 10.80
C ALA A 278 -9.16 -0.36 10.95
N LEU A 279 -9.62 -1.34 10.16
CA LEU A 279 -9.13 -2.71 10.22
C LEU A 279 -7.65 -2.82 9.78
N PRO A 280 -7.25 -2.30 8.60
CA PRO A 280 -5.86 -2.06 8.22
C PRO A 280 -4.97 -1.46 9.31
N ILE A 281 -5.42 -0.38 9.94
CA ILE A 281 -4.63 0.35 10.95
C ILE A 281 -4.44 -0.51 12.19
N LEU A 282 -5.47 -1.23 12.63
CA LEU A 282 -5.40 -2.12 13.79
C LEU A 282 -4.50 -3.33 13.53
N ILE A 283 -4.48 -3.86 12.30
CA ILE A 283 -3.53 -4.92 11.90
C ILE A 283 -2.10 -4.40 12.02
N ILE A 284 -1.80 -3.25 11.42
CA ILE A 284 -0.45 -2.66 11.46
C ILE A 284 -0.01 -2.37 12.90
N LYS A 285 -0.90 -1.88 13.77
CA LYS A 285 -0.58 -1.62 15.18
C LYS A 285 -0.26 -2.89 16.00
N ARG A 286 -0.68 -4.06 15.53
CA ARG A 286 -0.63 -5.32 16.29
C ARG A 286 0.46 -6.29 15.84
N VAL A 287 1.00 -6.09 14.63
CA VAL A 287 2.18 -6.79 14.10
C VAL A 287 3.43 -6.18 14.71
#